data_AF-A0A9D7FAD2-F1
#
_entry.id   AF-A0A9D7FAD2-F1
#
_cell.length_a   1.000
_cell.length_b   1.000
_cell.length_c   1.000
_cell.angle_alpha   90.00
_cell.angle_beta   90.00
_cell.angle_gamma   90.00
#
_symmetry.space_group_name_H-M   'P 1'
#
loop_
_entity.id
_entity.type
_entity.pdbx_description
1 polymer ?
#
loop_
_entity_poly.entity_id
_entity_poly.type
_entity_poly.pdbx_seq_one_letter_code
_entity_poly.pdbx_strand_id
1 'polypeptide(L)'
;MRLPPEDLPAAGYRLLSSLDHREIIPFVQEQLVKANWISRSYRGLVVLLLALSIGFLTFAIFRAPKAWEQILTQFSYGLALAFLLAPVHELIHGVALKAVGAPTVQYRANWRKLYLMAGADRFVANEREFYLVAFAPFVVISLGALVLSVWYPLLAIGLLFLHTAFCAGDFALAGFMNEHSEKGIVNYDLMGEGRSYFYVLENQNSLV
;
A
#
# COMPACT_ATOMS: atom_id res chain seq x y z
N MET A 1 -5.43 2.60 26.96
CA MET A 1 -4.40 3.60 26.62
C MET A 1 -3.41 2.94 25.67
N ARG A 2 -3.08 3.58 24.53
CA ARG A 2 -1.98 3.14 23.67
C ARG A 2 -0.66 3.50 24.35
N LEU A 3 0.33 2.62 24.25
CA LEU A 3 1.69 2.90 24.73
C LEU A 3 2.31 3.96 23.80
N PRO A 4 2.87 5.05 24.35
CA PRO A 4 3.67 5.96 23.56
C PRO A 4 5.00 5.29 23.17
N PRO A 5 5.67 5.74 22.08
CA PRO A 5 6.90 5.11 21.59
C PRO A 5 8.02 4.94 22.63
N GLU A 6 8.16 5.92 23.53
CA GLU A 6 9.15 5.94 24.61
C GLU A 6 8.95 4.83 25.65
N ASP A 7 7.72 4.34 25.82
CA ASP A 7 7.39 3.32 26.81
C ASP A 7 7.51 1.90 26.22
N LEU A 8 7.71 1.75 24.91
CA LEU A 8 7.84 0.46 24.25
C LEU A 8 8.95 -0.41 24.85
N PRO A 9 10.19 0.09 25.08
CA PRO A 9 11.24 -0.71 25.72
C PRO A 9 10.87 -1.17 27.12
N ALA A 10 10.26 -0.29 27.93
CA ALA A 10 9.80 -0.64 29.28
C ALA A 10 8.69 -1.69 29.27
N ALA A 11 7.88 -1.72 28.21
CA ALA A 11 6.86 -2.73 27.95
C ALA A 11 7.40 -4.02 27.31
N GLY A 12 8.73 -4.19 27.18
CA GLY A 12 9.35 -5.41 26.67
C GLY A 12 9.44 -5.48 25.14
N TYR A 13 9.27 -4.36 24.44
CA TYR A 13 9.50 -4.29 23.00
C TYR A 13 10.95 -3.94 22.68
N ARG A 14 11.53 -4.63 21.71
CA ARG A 14 12.85 -4.30 21.15
C ARG A 14 12.74 -3.76 19.74
N LEU A 15 13.60 -2.81 19.41
CA LEU A 15 13.71 -2.27 18.06
C LEU A 15 14.13 -3.39 17.11
N LEU A 16 13.30 -3.67 16.10
CA LEU A 16 13.58 -4.66 15.07
C LEU A 16 14.27 -4.01 13.87
N SER A 17 13.71 -2.90 13.39
CA SER A 17 14.18 -2.21 12.19
C SER A 17 13.69 -0.76 12.17
N SER A 18 14.36 0.07 11.37
CA SER A 18 13.92 1.42 11.03
C SER A 18 14.02 1.62 9.53
N LEU A 19 13.05 2.32 8.94
CA LEU A 19 12.98 2.62 7.52
C LEU A 19 13.02 4.14 7.33
N ASP A 20 14.04 4.63 6.63
CA ASP A 20 14.05 6.01 6.14
C ASP A 20 13.07 6.12 4.97
N HIS A 21 12.19 7.12 4.99
CA HIS A 21 11.19 7.33 3.93
C HIS A 21 11.84 7.57 2.56
N ARG A 22 13.11 8.00 2.53
CA ARG A 22 13.88 8.15 1.29
C ARG A 22 14.31 6.80 0.71
N GLU A 23 14.36 5.74 1.52
CA GLU A 23 14.77 4.38 1.16
C GLU A 23 13.58 3.45 0.92
N ILE A 24 12.36 4.00 0.81
CA ILE A 24 11.13 3.25 0.57
C ILE A 24 11.22 2.40 -0.71
N ILE A 25 11.79 2.91 -1.81
CA ILE A 25 11.85 2.16 -3.08
C ILE A 25 12.74 0.90 -2.95
N PRO A 26 14.01 0.99 -2.50
CA PRO A 26 14.82 -0.21 -2.22
C PRO A 26 14.13 -1.18 -1.26
N PHE A 27 13.53 -0.67 -0.18
CA PHE A 27 12.81 -1.51 0.79
C PHE A 27 11.66 -2.27 0.12
N VAL A 28 10.84 -1.60 -0.70
CA VAL A 28 9.74 -2.21 -1.43
C VAL A 28 10.22 -3.30 -2.37
N GLN A 29 11.30 -3.05 -3.11
CA GLN A 29 11.90 -4.05 -4.01
C GLN A 29 12.36 -5.29 -3.24
N GLU A 30 13.00 -5.11 -2.09
CA GLU A 30 13.45 -6.22 -1.24
C GLU A 30 12.27 -7.01 -0.64
N GLN A 31 11.25 -6.34 -0.09
CA GLN A 31 10.12 -7.02 0.54
C GLN A 31 9.20 -7.69 -0.47
N LEU A 32 9.01 -7.10 -1.65
CA LEU A 32 8.13 -7.66 -2.68
C LEU A 32 8.71 -8.89 -3.38
N VAL A 33 10.00 -9.19 -3.27
CA VAL A 33 10.56 -10.46 -3.78
C VAL A 33 10.46 -11.61 -2.78
N LYS A 34 10.26 -11.30 -1.49
CA LYS A 34 10.13 -12.33 -0.44
C LYS A 34 8.93 -13.25 -0.69
N ALA A 35 9.04 -14.46 -0.14
CA ALA A 35 8.07 -15.53 -0.35
C ALA A 35 6.92 -15.56 0.68
N ASN A 36 6.62 -14.45 1.36
CA ASN A 36 5.44 -14.38 2.22
C ASN A 36 4.13 -14.33 1.37
N TRP A 37 2.99 -14.61 2.01
CA TRP A 37 1.71 -14.74 1.29
C TRP A 37 1.21 -13.41 0.73
N ILE A 38 1.52 -12.28 1.38
CA ILE A 38 1.14 -10.92 0.95
C ILE A 38 1.92 -10.53 -0.30
N SER A 39 3.24 -10.72 -0.30
CA SER A 39 4.08 -10.45 -1.48
C SER A 39 3.70 -11.38 -2.65
N ARG A 40 3.37 -12.65 -2.38
CA ARG A 40 2.87 -13.58 -3.41
C ARG A 40 1.53 -13.15 -3.98
N SER A 41 0.58 -12.73 -3.14
CA SER A 41 -0.73 -12.28 -3.61
C SER A 41 -0.62 -11.00 -4.44
N TYR A 42 0.20 -10.03 -4.02
CA TYR A 42 0.51 -8.83 -4.79
C TYR A 42 1.05 -9.15 -6.18
N ARG A 43 2.10 -9.97 -6.27
CA ARG A 43 2.70 -10.36 -7.56
C ARG A 43 1.68 -11.08 -8.44
N GLY A 44 0.89 -11.98 -7.84
CA GLY A 44 -0.20 -12.67 -8.54
C GLY A 44 -1.25 -11.71 -9.10
N LEU A 45 -1.68 -10.71 -8.31
CA LEU A 45 -2.64 -9.69 -8.73
C LEU A 45 -2.11 -8.81 -9.87
N VAL A 46 -0.85 -8.38 -9.79
CA VAL A 46 -0.23 -7.58 -10.86
C VAL A 46 -0.13 -8.39 -12.16
N VAL A 47 0.32 -9.64 -12.09
CA VAL A 47 0.41 -10.52 -13.28
C VAL A 47 -0.99 -10.79 -13.85
N LEU A 48 -1.98 -11.05 -12.99
CA LEU A 48 -3.36 -11.25 -13.41
C LEU A 48 -3.92 -10.01 -14.11
N LEU A 49 -3.78 -8.82 -13.53
CA LEU A 49 -4.29 -7.58 -14.11
C LEU A 49 -3.54 -7.21 -15.40
N LEU A 50 -2.25 -7.50 -15.50
CA LEU A 50 -1.50 -7.35 -16.74
C LEU A 50 -2.05 -8.29 -17.83
N ALA A 51 -2.25 -9.57 -17.51
CA ALA A 51 -2.79 -10.55 -18.45
C ALA A 51 -4.23 -10.17 -18.88
N LEU A 52 -5.08 -9.75 -17.94
CA LEU A 52 -6.43 -9.27 -18.23
C LEU A 52 -6.41 -8.00 -19.09
N SER A 53 -5.52 -7.05 -18.81
CA SER A 53 -5.36 -5.84 -19.62
C SER A 53 -5.00 -6.19 -21.07
N ILE A 54 -3.98 -7.03 -21.26
CA ILE A 54 -3.54 -7.48 -22.59
C ILE A 54 -4.66 -8.25 -23.31
N GLY A 55 -5.29 -9.20 -22.61
CA GLY A 55 -6.37 -10.02 -23.17
C GLY A 55 -7.58 -9.18 -23.58
N PHE A 56 -8.01 -8.25 -22.72
CA PHE A 56 -9.17 -7.41 -22.97
C PHE A 56 -8.92 -6.38 -24.08
N LEU A 57 -7.73 -5.77 -24.12
CA LEU A 57 -7.31 -4.91 -25.23
C LEU A 57 -7.27 -5.66 -26.55
N THR A 58 -6.65 -6.84 -26.58
CA THR A 58 -6.54 -7.67 -27.80
C THR A 58 -7.92 -8.09 -28.28
N PHE A 59 -8.78 -8.55 -27.37
CA PHE A 59 -10.15 -8.94 -27.68
C PHE A 59 -10.98 -7.75 -28.22
N ALA A 60 -10.89 -6.58 -27.59
CA ALA A 60 -11.60 -5.39 -28.04
C ALA A 60 -11.15 -4.93 -29.43
N ILE A 61 -9.83 -4.90 -29.67
CA ILE A 61 -9.26 -4.52 -30.97
C ILE A 61 -9.67 -5.53 -32.05
N PHE A 62 -9.61 -6.84 -31.75
CA PHE A 62 -10.04 -7.87 -32.69
C PHE A 62 -11.53 -7.73 -33.06
N ARG A 63 -12.38 -7.39 -32.08
CA ARG A 63 -13.82 -7.24 -32.31
C ARG A 63 -14.20 -5.97 -33.07
N ALA A 64 -13.43 -4.89 -32.87
CA ALA A 64 -13.63 -3.61 -33.52
C ALA A 64 -12.31 -2.99 -34.02
N PRO A 65 -11.68 -3.54 -35.09
CA PRO A 65 -10.35 -3.12 -35.52
C PRO A 65 -10.27 -1.64 -35.93
N LYS A 66 -11.35 -1.10 -36.49
CA LYS A 66 -11.42 0.32 -36.88
C LYS A 66 -11.47 1.29 -35.68
N ALA A 67 -11.74 0.80 -34.48
CA ALA A 67 -11.86 1.59 -33.25
C ALA A 67 -10.65 1.46 -32.32
N TRP A 68 -9.51 0.92 -32.81
CA TRP A 68 -8.33 0.65 -31.98
C TRP A 68 -7.82 1.91 -31.25
N GLU A 69 -7.87 3.09 -31.88
CA GLU A 69 -7.48 4.37 -31.26
C GLU A 69 -8.34 4.69 -30.04
N GLN A 70 -9.65 4.52 -30.17
CA GLN A 70 -10.61 4.78 -29.08
C GLN A 70 -10.40 3.79 -27.93
N ILE A 71 -10.14 2.52 -28.26
CA ILE A 71 -9.87 1.45 -27.27
C ILE A 71 -8.62 1.79 -26.44
N LEU A 72 -7.51 2.10 -27.12
CA LEU A 72 -6.28 2.48 -26.43
C LEU A 72 -6.45 3.77 -25.64
N THR A 73 -7.17 4.75 -26.19
CA THR A 73 -7.44 6.02 -25.50
C THR A 73 -8.22 5.80 -24.20
N GLN A 74 -9.26 4.97 -24.20
CA GLN A 74 -10.02 4.65 -22.98
C GLN A 74 -9.14 3.95 -21.93
N PHE A 75 -8.30 3.00 -22.34
CA PHE A 75 -7.35 2.35 -21.44
C PHE A 75 -6.33 3.34 -20.87
N SER A 76 -5.77 4.21 -21.72
CA SER A 76 -4.86 5.28 -21.31
C SER A 76 -5.51 6.28 -20.36
N TYR A 77 -6.80 6.59 -20.52
CA TYR A 77 -7.53 7.40 -19.54
C TYR A 77 -7.68 6.68 -18.20
N GLY A 78 -7.81 5.36 -18.19
CA GLY A 78 -7.73 4.55 -16.96
C GLY A 78 -6.40 4.72 -16.24
N LEU A 79 -5.29 4.63 -16.98
CA LEU A 79 -3.96 4.86 -16.44
C LEU A 79 -3.82 6.30 -15.90
N ALA A 80 -4.22 7.30 -16.69
CA ALA A 80 -4.16 8.69 -16.26
C ALA A 80 -5.00 8.95 -15.00
N LEU A 81 -6.18 8.32 -14.91
CA LEU A 81 -7.05 8.41 -13.73
C LEU A 81 -6.38 7.82 -12.48
N ALA A 82 -5.58 6.76 -12.60
CA ALA A 82 -4.84 6.22 -11.45
C ALA A 82 -3.86 7.26 -10.86
N PHE A 83 -3.17 8.04 -11.69
CA PHE A 83 -2.32 9.14 -11.23
C PHE A 83 -3.13 10.24 -10.53
N LEU A 84 -4.31 10.58 -11.07
CA LEU A 84 -5.22 11.55 -10.45
C LEU A 84 -5.78 11.06 -9.12
N LEU A 85 -5.93 9.74 -8.93
CA LEU A 85 -6.35 9.15 -7.68
C LEU A 85 -5.22 8.92 -6.69
N ALA A 86 -3.94 9.12 -7.04
CA ALA A 86 -2.84 8.97 -6.08
C ALA A 86 -2.95 9.91 -4.85
N PRO A 87 -3.36 11.19 -4.98
CA PRO A 87 -3.68 12.00 -3.80
C PRO A 87 -4.88 11.46 -3.01
N VAL A 88 -5.90 10.94 -3.69
CA VAL A 88 -7.08 10.33 -3.05
C VAL A 88 -6.71 9.07 -2.28
N HIS A 89 -5.76 8.28 -2.79
CA HIS A 89 -5.19 7.11 -2.13
C HIS A 89 -4.63 7.49 -0.75
N GLU A 90 -3.77 8.52 -0.70
CA GLU A 90 -3.24 9.00 0.57
C GLU A 90 -4.32 9.59 1.47
N LEU A 91 -5.32 10.28 0.93
CA LEU A 91 -6.45 10.76 1.73
C LEU A 91 -7.20 9.59 2.41
N ILE A 92 -7.40 8.48 1.69
CA ILE A 92 -8.02 7.27 2.26
C ILE A 92 -7.14 6.69 3.37
N HIS A 93 -5.81 6.65 3.20
CA HIS A 93 -4.88 6.28 4.28
C HIS A 93 -5.07 7.17 5.51
N GLY A 94 -5.18 8.49 5.32
CA GLY A 94 -5.44 9.41 6.41
C GLY A 94 -6.79 9.18 7.11
N VAL A 95 -7.85 8.89 6.35
CA VAL A 95 -9.16 8.51 6.92
C VAL A 95 -9.03 7.20 7.72
N ALA A 96 -8.33 6.20 7.20
CA ALA A 96 -8.10 4.94 7.88
C ALA A 96 -7.27 5.14 9.16
N LEU A 97 -6.24 5.98 9.14
CA LEU A 97 -5.46 6.37 10.32
C LEU A 97 -6.35 6.99 11.40
N LYS A 98 -7.24 7.92 11.01
CA LYS A 98 -8.24 8.48 11.94
C LYS A 98 -9.18 7.41 12.49
N ALA A 99 -9.62 6.47 11.66
CA ALA A 99 -10.51 5.39 12.06
C ALA A 99 -9.86 4.43 13.07
N VAL A 100 -8.54 4.17 12.98
CA VAL A 100 -7.79 3.39 13.98
C VAL A 100 -7.39 4.21 15.22
N GLY A 101 -7.78 5.48 15.28
CA GLY A 101 -7.61 6.34 16.46
C GLY A 101 -6.36 7.23 16.45
N ALA A 102 -5.76 7.50 15.28
CA ALA A 102 -4.66 8.45 15.17
C ALA A 102 -5.10 9.87 15.56
N PRO A 103 -4.41 10.56 16.50
CA PRO A 103 -4.82 11.87 16.97
C PRO A 103 -4.69 12.93 15.86
N THR A 104 -3.64 12.84 15.04
CA THR A 104 -3.34 13.74 13.94
C THR A 104 -2.81 12.96 12.75
N VAL A 105 -3.14 13.41 11.54
CA VAL A 105 -2.61 12.86 10.29
C VAL A 105 -1.80 13.96 9.62
N GLN A 106 -0.62 13.60 9.12
CA GLN A 106 0.25 14.48 8.36
C GLN A 106 0.45 13.89 6.97
N TYR A 107 0.50 14.76 5.96
CA TYR A 107 0.72 14.38 4.57
C TYR A 107 2.06 14.92 4.10
N ARG A 108 2.82 14.10 3.38
CA ARG A 108 4.10 14.47 2.77
C ARG A 108 4.13 14.05 1.31
N ALA A 109 4.80 14.85 0.50
CA ALA A 109 4.99 14.57 -0.92
C ALA A 109 6.46 14.78 -1.27
N ASN A 110 7.04 13.84 -2.00
CA ASN A 110 8.37 13.98 -2.56
C ASN A 110 8.28 13.87 -4.09
N TRP A 111 8.17 15.02 -4.74
CA TRP A 111 8.04 15.11 -6.20
C TRP A 111 9.26 14.57 -6.97
N ARG A 112 10.46 14.54 -6.36
CA ARG A 112 11.66 13.98 -7.00
C ARG A 112 11.60 12.45 -7.08
N LYS A 113 10.99 11.82 -6.09
CA LYS A 113 10.83 10.35 -6.03
C LYS A 113 9.40 9.90 -6.31
N LEU A 114 8.51 10.84 -6.66
CA LEU A 114 7.10 10.66 -6.99
C LEU A 114 6.32 9.80 -5.99
N TYR A 115 6.61 9.93 -4.69
CA TYR A 115 5.78 9.32 -3.65
C TYR A 115 5.02 10.37 -2.85
N LEU A 116 3.79 10.02 -2.52
CA LEU A 116 2.95 10.70 -1.54
C LEU A 116 2.89 9.79 -0.31
N MET A 117 2.68 10.37 0.87
CA MET A 117 2.62 9.61 2.12
C MET A 117 1.68 10.29 3.10
N ALA A 118 0.73 9.53 3.64
CA ALA A 118 0.01 9.85 4.87
C ALA A 118 0.63 9.09 6.05
N GLY A 119 0.84 9.79 7.17
CA GLY A 119 1.39 9.18 8.39
C GLY A 119 0.82 9.84 9.64
N ALA A 120 0.98 9.16 10.77
CA ALA A 120 0.56 9.67 12.08
C ALA A 120 1.77 9.72 13.01
N ASP A 121 2.18 10.93 13.37
CA ASP A 121 3.39 11.15 14.16
C ASP A 121 3.30 10.50 15.54
N ARG A 122 4.31 9.68 15.87
CA ARG A 122 4.46 8.93 17.13
C ARG A 122 3.28 8.00 17.45
N PHE A 123 2.45 7.70 16.47
CA PHE A 123 1.29 6.84 16.65
C PHE A 123 1.70 5.37 16.56
N VAL A 124 1.64 4.65 17.68
CA VAL A 124 1.95 3.21 17.72
C VAL A 124 0.76 2.41 17.19
N ALA A 125 0.93 1.82 16.00
CA ALA A 125 -0.02 0.92 15.38
C ALA A 125 0.43 -0.53 15.56
N ASN A 126 -0.51 -1.41 15.92
CA ASN A 126 -0.29 -2.85 15.84
C ASN A 126 -0.52 -3.36 14.41
N GLU A 127 -0.16 -4.62 14.16
CA GLU A 127 -0.34 -5.28 12.86
C GLU A 127 -1.75 -5.12 12.26
N ARG A 128 -2.82 -5.32 13.05
CA ARG A 128 -4.20 -5.26 12.54
C ARG A 128 -4.58 -3.86 12.10
N GLU A 129 -4.19 -2.87 12.89
CA GLU A 129 -4.42 -1.46 12.58
C GLU A 129 -3.61 -1.05 11.35
N PHE A 130 -2.36 -1.52 11.27
CA PHE A 130 -1.52 -1.32 10.10
C PHE A 130 -2.15 -1.89 8.84
N TYR A 131 -2.67 -3.12 8.86
CA TYR A 131 -3.35 -3.70 7.71
C TYR A 131 -4.62 -2.96 7.31
N LEU A 132 -5.39 -2.49 8.28
CA LEU A 132 -6.59 -1.69 7.98
C LEU A 132 -6.20 -0.42 7.20
N VAL A 133 -5.14 0.26 7.65
CA VAL A 133 -4.63 1.45 6.97
C VAL A 133 -4.06 1.07 5.60
N ALA A 134 -3.08 0.17 5.56
CA ALA A 134 -2.37 -0.24 4.34
C ALA A 134 -3.30 -0.70 3.21
N PHE A 135 -4.34 -1.48 3.51
CA PHE A 135 -5.24 -2.02 2.49
C PHE A 135 -6.47 -1.17 2.20
N ALA A 136 -6.77 -0.14 3.00
CA ALA A 136 -7.97 0.69 2.79
C ALA A 136 -8.02 1.32 1.39
N PRO A 137 -6.96 1.97 0.87
CA PRO A 137 -7.02 2.56 -0.47
C PRO A 137 -7.14 1.51 -1.57
N PHE A 138 -6.41 0.38 -1.43
CA PHE A 138 -6.50 -0.73 -2.37
C PHE A 138 -7.94 -1.23 -2.49
N VAL A 139 -8.61 -1.48 -1.36
CA VAL A 139 -10.00 -1.98 -1.34
C VAL A 139 -10.96 -0.93 -1.90
N VAL A 140 -10.92 0.31 -1.41
CA VAL A 140 -11.90 1.35 -1.76
C VAL A 140 -11.82 1.71 -3.25
N ILE A 141 -10.61 1.98 -3.76
CA ILE A 141 -10.43 2.38 -5.16
C ILE A 141 -10.68 1.19 -6.10
N SER A 142 -10.26 -0.02 -5.75
CA SER A 142 -10.52 -1.19 -6.59
C SER A 142 -12.02 -1.52 -6.68
N LEU A 143 -12.77 -1.42 -5.58
CA LEU A 143 -14.23 -1.58 -5.61
C LEU A 143 -14.90 -0.50 -6.48
N GLY A 144 -14.45 0.76 -6.36
CA GLY A 144 -14.93 1.83 -7.23
C GLY A 144 -14.65 1.55 -8.72
N ALA A 145 -13.46 1.06 -9.04
CA ALA A 145 -13.09 0.69 -10.41
C ALA A 145 -13.88 -0.53 -10.93
N LEU A 146 -14.16 -1.51 -10.08
CA LEU A 146 -15.04 -2.64 -10.43
C LEU A 146 -16.46 -2.17 -10.75
N VAL A 147 -17.02 -1.24 -9.97
CA VAL A 147 -18.32 -0.61 -10.28
C VAL A 147 -18.25 0.15 -11.61
N LEU A 148 -17.18 0.92 -11.82
CA LEU A 148 -16.96 1.67 -13.06
C LEU A 148 -16.86 0.76 -14.30
N SER A 149 -16.36 -0.47 -14.13
CA SER A 149 -16.20 -1.44 -15.21
C SER A 149 -17.51 -1.84 -15.91
N VAL A 150 -18.65 -1.68 -15.23
CA VAL A 150 -19.98 -1.93 -15.81
C VAL A 150 -20.24 -1.06 -17.03
N TRP A 151 -19.77 0.19 -17.00
CA TRP A 151 -19.99 1.15 -18.09
C TRP A 151 -18.72 1.41 -18.91
N TYR A 152 -17.55 1.38 -18.27
CA TYR A 152 -16.28 1.74 -18.88
C TYR A 152 -15.20 0.68 -18.60
N PRO A 153 -15.33 -0.54 -19.14
CA PRO A 153 -14.48 -1.67 -18.76
C PRO A 153 -13.00 -1.47 -19.16
N LEU A 154 -12.72 -0.81 -20.30
CA LEU A 154 -11.35 -0.49 -20.74
C LEU A 154 -10.67 0.54 -19.85
N LEU A 155 -11.40 1.57 -19.42
CA LEU A 155 -10.92 2.55 -18.47
C LEU A 155 -10.71 1.91 -17.10
N ALA A 156 -11.67 1.11 -16.64
CA ALA A 156 -11.60 0.42 -15.35
C ALA A 156 -10.42 -0.55 -15.27
N ILE A 157 -10.14 -1.35 -16.31
CA ILE A 157 -9.00 -2.28 -16.28
C ILE A 157 -7.65 -1.55 -16.30
N GLY A 158 -7.53 -0.44 -17.04
CA GLY A 158 -6.34 0.42 -16.98
C GLY A 158 -6.15 1.03 -15.60
N LEU A 159 -7.22 1.55 -15.01
CA LEU A 159 -7.22 2.08 -13.65
C LEU A 159 -6.81 1.02 -12.63
N LEU A 160 -7.46 -0.15 -12.63
CA LEU A 160 -7.16 -1.25 -11.70
C LEU A 160 -5.70 -1.71 -11.81
N PHE A 161 -5.18 -1.85 -13.03
CA PHE A 161 -3.80 -2.28 -13.25
C PHE A 161 -2.80 -1.31 -12.63
N LEU A 162 -2.89 -0.02 -12.98
CA LEU A 162 -1.90 0.96 -12.51
C LEU A 162 -2.09 1.32 -11.03
N HIS A 163 -3.32 1.41 -10.55
CA HIS A 163 -3.61 1.59 -9.12
C HIS A 163 -3.01 0.46 -8.28
N THR A 164 -3.20 -0.80 -8.71
CA THR A 164 -2.60 -1.95 -8.02
C THR A 164 -1.07 -1.84 -8.00
N ALA A 165 -0.44 -1.39 -9.09
CA ALA A 165 1.00 -1.16 -9.11
C ALA A 165 1.46 -0.06 -8.14
N PHE A 166 0.67 1.00 -7.94
CA PHE A 166 0.97 2.03 -6.94
C PHE A 166 0.86 1.54 -5.50
N CYS A 167 0.03 0.53 -5.24
CA CYS A 167 -0.10 -0.10 -3.92
C CYS A 167 1.12 -0.96 -3.52
N ALA A 168 2.18 -1.05 -4.35
CA ALA A 168 3.40 -1.81 -4.07
C ALA A 168 3.98 -1.54 -2.66
N GLY A 169 4.01 -0.26 -2.26
CA GLY A 169 4.50 0.17 -0.95
C GLY A 169 3.69 -0.41 0.21
N ASP A 170 2.37 -0.34 0.09
CA ASP A 170 1.43 -0.84 1.11
C ASP A 170 1.57 -2.35 1.29
N PHE A 171 1.62 -3.11 0.18
CA PHE A 171 1.80 -4.57 0.23
C PHE A 171 3.18 -4.97 0.75
N ALA A 172 4.23 -4.23 0.42
CA ALA A 172 5.59 -4.48 0.92
C ALA A 172 5.67 -4.32 2.44
N LEU A 173 5.14 -3.21 2.98
CA LEU A 173 5.11 -2.96 4.41
C LEU A 173 4.19 -3.95 5.13
N ALA A 174 3.02 -4.26 4.57
CA ALA A 174 2.13 -5.27 5.14
C ALA A 174 2.80 -6.65 5.17
N GLY A 175 3.52 -7.03 4.10
CA GLY A 175 4.32 -8.25 4.05
C GLY A 175 5.39 -8.30 5.15
N PHE A 176 6.09 -7.18 5.36
CA PHE A 176 7.08 -7.05 6.44
C PHE A 176 6.45 -7.22 7.84
N MET A 177 5.28 -6.60 8.07
CA MET A 177 4.53 -6.77 9.32
C MET A 177 4.11 -8.23 9.51
N ASN A 178 3.62 -8.89 8.46
CA ASN A 178 3.18 -10.29 8.52
C ASN A 178 4.32 -11.24 8.91
N GLU A 179 5.54 -11.02 8.41
CA GLU A 179 6.72 -11.83 8.75
C GLU A 179 7.07 -11.79 10.25
N HIS A 180 6.56 -10.81 10.99
CA HIS A 180 6.85 -10.57 12.40
C HIS A 180 5.60 -10.55 13.28
N SER A 181 4.43 -10.90 12.72
CA SER A 181 3.13 -10.94 13.38
C SER A 181 3.15 -11.75 14.68
N GLU A 182 3.74 -12.95 14.64
CA GLU A 182 3.88 -13.85 15.80
C GLU A 182 4.69 -13.25 16.95
N LYS A 183 5.52 -12.23 16.68
CA LYS A 183 6.33 -11.52 17.68
C LYS A 183 5.64 -10.26 18.21
N GLY A 184 4.34 -10.09 17.92
CA GLY A 184 3.55 -8.93 18.36
C GLY A 184 4.08 -7.62 17.80
N ILE A 185 4.41 -7.58 16.51
CA ILE A 185 4.99 -6.39 15.87
C ILE A 185 4.09 -5.16 15.99
N VAL A 186 4.73 -4.02 16.27
CA VAL A 186 4.13 -2.69 16.23
C VAL A 186 5.02 -1.75 15.43
N ASN A 187 4.44 -0.70 14.86
CA ASN A 187 5.17 0.35 14.18
C ASN A 187 4.70 1.75 14.60
N TYR A 188 5.56 2.74 14.42
CA TYR A 188 5.17 4.15 14.45
C TYR A 188 6.03 4.96 13.49
N ASP A 189 5.49 6.10 13.04
CA ASP A 189 6.23 7.06 12.23
C ASP A 189 6.77 8.19 13.11
N LEU A 190 8.00 8.60 12.84
CA LEU A 190 8.57 9.84 13.34
C LEU A 190 8.62 10.82 12.17
N MET A 191 7.54 11.59 12.00
CA MET A 191 7.35 12.41 10.82
C MET A 191 8.45 13.47 10.74
N GLY A 192 8.83 14.11 11.85
CA GLY A 192 9.91 15.10 11.89
C GLY A 192 11.20 14.63 11.20
N GLU A 193 11.57 13.37 11.39
CA GLU A 193 12.79 12.76 10.83
C GLU A 193 12.57 12.07 9.48
N GLY A 194 11.32 11.81 9.10
CA GLY A 194 10.98 11.06 7.89
C GLY A 194 11.40 9.59 8.02
N ARG A 195 11.11 8.98 9.16
CA ARG A 195 11.45 7.59 9.47
C ARG A 195 10.26 6.84 10.05
N SER A 196 10.20 5.55 9.78
CA SER A 196 9.28 4.61 10.42
C SER A 196 10.08 3.62 11.25
N TYR A 197 9.61 3.29 12.44
CA TYR A 197 10.26 2.34 13.34
C TYR A 197 9.36 1.14 13.58
N PHE A 198 9.99 -0.04 13.65
CA PHE A 198 9.31 -1.32 13.86
C PHE A 198 9.88 -2.00 15.09
N TYR A 199 8.99 -2.42 15.99
CA TYR A 199 9.33 -3.04 17.27
C TYR A 199 8.61 -4.38 17.40
N VAL A 200 9.24 -5.32 18.10
CA VAL A 200 8.66 -6.63 18.41
C VAL A 200 8.76 -6.92 19.90
N LEU A 201 7.82 -7.67 20.45
CA LEU A 201 7.91 -8.16 21.82
C LEU A 201 9.10 -9.13 21.92
N GLU A 202 9.94 -8.91 22.93
CA GLU A 202 11.01 -9.83 23.28
C GLU A 202 10.41 -11.02 24.03
N ASN A 203 10.44 -12.21 23.43
CA ASN A 203 10.00 -13.43 24.11
C ASN A 203 10.94 -13.70 25.29
N GLN A 204 10.40 -13.81 26.51
CA GLN A 204 11.14 -14.16 27.73
C GLN A 204 11.77 -15.57 27.72
N ASN A 205 11.66 -16.33 26.62
CA ASN A 205 12.16 -17.70 26.48
C ASN A 205 13.59 -17.83 25.92
N SER A 206 14.34 -16.74 25.75
CA SER A 206 15.76 -16.79 25.35
C SER A 206 16.75 -16.75 26.52
N LEU A 207 16.29 -17.00 27.74
CA LEU A 207 17.10 -17.07 28.97
C LEU A 207 16.98 -18.43 29.69
N VAL A 208 16.98 -19.54 28.94
CA VAL A 208 17.17 -20.89 29.50
C VAL A 208 18.28 -21.61 28.75
#